data_AF-A0A7C1VZG2-F1
#
_entry.id   AF-A0A7C1VZG2-F1
#
_cell.length_a   1.000
_cell.length_b   1.000
_cell.length_c   1.000
_cell.angle_alpha   90.00
_cell.angle_beta   90.00
_cell.angle_gamma   90.00
#
_symmetry.space_group_name_H-M   'P 1'
#
loop_
_entity.id
_entity.type
_entity.pdbx_description
1 polymer ?
#
loop_
_entity_poly.entity_id
_entity_poly.type
_entity_poly.pdbx_seq_one_letter_code
_entity_poly.pdbx_strand_id
1 'polypeptide(L)'
;MSNLFILDIETHPTENKATLRLRDARGEHIAAHQLHISGDHAFEWVGLFNTREHVERYADNLLPDKQTQLSADELIAQLGVFLGREVLGEAIFSQLYAGIQQRTLLIGLPDTEEDRLAAAFARVPWEIARPSLDKPPLLADHAFAVRAITGAQLPQDREIPLALARNETLRVLLIFADADESRPLAVRLERERLLTLFFEDILPTRLVQIDSLCYGVTRDTIAAQVRKAKGYHIVHWSGHGNHDSLVLLGADGKADILHGAELVTLFNKAGGFVPSLVFLSACHSGAFVSAADWAQWKAKINLGLQETKDLPESIATQQGYTSTALALLRAGVPQVVAMRYTVEDSYARQLAVRFYRYLLGEQHSADAALAMARGQLAAEAHIGAIVHTTPLL
;
A
#
# COMPACT_ATOMS: atom_id res chain seq x y z
N MET A 1 -10.92 -24.28 -1.72
CA MET A 1 -9.79 -23.68 -0.98
C MET A 1 -10.15 -22.22 -0.72
N SER A 2 -9.77 -21.64 0.42
CA SER A 2 -10.03 -20.23 0.69
C SER A 2 -9.11 -19.36 -0.16
N ASN A 3 -9.66 -18.30 -0.77
CA ASN A 3 -8.87 -17.27 -1.44
C ASN A 3 -8.41 -16.19 -0.44
N LEU A 4 -9.05 -16.09 0.72
CA LEU A 4 -8.66 -15.17 1.79
C LEU A 4 -7.94 -15.94 2.91
N PHE A 5 -6.78 -15.42 3.32
CA PHE A 5 -6.09 -15.80 4.54
C PHE A 5 -5.91 -14.59 5.44
N ILE A 6 -5.83 -14.85 6.74
CA ILE A 6 -5.55 -13.85 7.77
C ILE A 6 -4.23 -14.22 8.42
N LEU A 7 -3.27 -13.31 8.42
CA LEU A 7 -1.98 -13.46 9.10
C LEU A 7 -1.94 -12.50 10.27
N ASP A 8 -2.17 -13.02 11.48
CA ASP A 8 -1.99 -12.24 12.70
C ASP A 8 -0.52 -12.25 13.09
N ILE A 9 -0.01 -11.06 13.34
CA ILE A 9 1.37 -10.85 13.77
C ILE A 9 1.33 -10.32 15.19
N GLU A 10 1.71 -11.16 16.14
CA GLU A 10 1.91 -10.76 17.53
C GLU A 10 3.40 -10.40 17.72
N THR A 11 3.68 -9.22 18.23
CA THR A 11 5.05 -8.72 18.41
C THR A 11 5.41 -8.61 19.89
N HIS A 12 6.66 -8.95 20.20
CA HIS A 12 7.27 -8.79 21.53
C HIS A 12 8.59 -8.03 21.37
N PRO A 13 8.54 -6.69 21.23
CA PRO A 13 9.73 -5.89 20.87
C PRO A 13 10.88 -6.01 21.87
N THR A 14 10.59 -6.18 23.16
CA THR A 14 11.61 -6.33 24.22
C THR A 14 12.38 -7.64 24.13
N GLU A 15 11.83 -8.64 23.43
CA GLU A 15 12.45 -9.95 23.26
C GLU A 15 12.95 -10.18 21.82
N ASN A 16 12.81 -9.20 20.94
CA ASN A 16 13.03 -9.34 19.50
C ASN A 16 12.31 -10.57 18.92
N LYS A 17 11.06 -10.78 19.31
CA LYS A 17 10.25 -11.92 18.84
C LYS A 17 8.98 -11.46 18.15
N ALA A 18 8.52 -12.26 17.22
CA ALA A 18 7.18 -12.17 16.67
C ALA A 18 6.58 -13.56 16.49
N THR A 19 5.27 -13.68 16.62
CA THR A 19 4.54 -14.90 16.32
C THR A 19 3.55 -14.62 15.21
N LEU A 20 3.73 -15.31 14.09
CA LEU A 20 2.85 -15.25 12.93
C LEU A 20 1.84 -16.39 13.04
N ARG A 21 0.54 -16.10 12.93
CA ARG A 21 -0.53 -17.09 12.93
C ARG A 21 -1.39 -16.92 11.69
N LEU A 22 -1.41 -17.95 10.85
CA LEU A 22 -2.22 -18.02 9.67
C LEU A 22 -3.58 -18.64 10.01
N ARG A 23 -4.65 -17.95 9.63
CA ARG A 23 -6.03 -18.43 9.72
C ARG A 23 -6.70 -18.40 8.34
N ASP A 24 -7.69 -19.25 8.17
CA ASP A 24 -8.54 -19.23 7.00
C ASP A 24 -9.55 -18.07 7.07
N ALA A 25 -10.38 -17.94 6.03
CA ALA A 25 -11.45 -16.96 6.03
C ALA A 25 -12.33 -17.07 7.29
N ARG A 26 -12.69 -18.29 7.73
CA ARG A 26 -13.55 -18.56 8.89
C ARG A 26 -12.92 -18.21 10.24
N GLY A 27 -11.63 -17.87 10.26
CA GLY A 27 -10.87 -17.64 11.47
C GLY A 27 -10.36 -18.94 12.10
N GLU A 28 -10.45 -20.06 11.39
CA GLU A 28 -9.87 -21.34 11.83
C GLU A 28 -8.35 -21.28 11.66
N HIS A 29 -7.63 -21.70 12.70
CA HIS A 29 -6.17 -21.75 12.67
C HIS A 29 -5.67 -22.78 11.65
N ILE A 30 -4.74 -22.36 10.79
CA ILE A 30 -4.10 -23.21 9.80
C ILE A 30 -2.67 -23.57 10.22
N ALA A 31 -1.85 -22.55 10.51
CA ALA A 31 -0.44 -22.70 10.80
C ALA A 31 0.07 -21.53 11.64
N ALA A 32 1.19 -21.73 12.35
CA ALA A 32 1.87 -20.67 13.06
C ALA A 32 3.39 -20.83 12.90
N HIS A 33 4.09 -19.71 13.00
CA HIS A 33 5.55 -19.67 12.96
C HIS A 33 6.05 -18.63 13.95
N GLN A 34 7.04 -19.00 14.76
CA GLN A 34 7.64 -18.11 15.75
C GLN A 34 8.99 -17.64 15.25
N LEU A 35 9.19 -16.33 15.31
CA LEU A 35 10.37 -15.64 14.84
C LEU A 35 11.18 -15.11 16.02
N HIS A 36 12.50 -15.22 15.88
CA HIS A 36 13.44 -14.44 16.64
C HIS A 36 14.25 -13.58 15.68
N ILE A 37 14.25 -12.27 15.92
CA ILE A 37 14.94 -11.29 15.10
C ILE A 37 16.30 -11.08 15.73
N SER A 38 17.27 -11.83 15.24
CA SER A 38 18.67 -11.78 15.66
C SER A 38 19.51 -10.95 14.69
N GLY A 39 20.76 -10.67 15.07
CA GLY A 39 21.77 -10.13 14.16
C GLY A 39 22.12 -11.09 13.01
N ASP A 40 21.88 -12.38 13.17
CA ASP A 40 21.92 -13.35 12.08
C ASP A 40 20.82 -12.96 11.06
N HIS A 41 21.20 -12.68 9.81
CA HIS A 41 20.35 -12.11 8.76
C HIS A 41 19.98 -10.62 8.92
N ALA A 42 20.80 -9.83 9.61
CA ALA A 42 20.57 -8.38 9.75
C ALA A 42 20.39 -7.67 8.39
N PHE A 43 21.14 -8.07 7.35
CA PHE A 43 21.04 -7.50 6.01
C PHE A 43 19.63 -7.72 5.42
N GLU A 44 19.12 -8.95 5.49
CA GLU A 44 17.79 -9.30 4.99
C GLU A 44 16.67 -8.67 5.81
N TRP A 45 16.81 -8.60 7.15
CA TRP A 45 15.83 -7.91 8.01
C TRP A 45 15.73 -6.41 7.69
N VAL A 46 16.87 -5.73 7.53
CA VAL A 46 16.89 -4.33 7.09
C VAL A 46 16.24 -4.19 5.72
N GLY A 47 16.54 -5.11 4.80
CA GLY A 47 15.93 -5.13 3.48
C GLY A 47 14.43 -5.37 3.49
N LEU A 48 13.89 -6.22 4.38
CA LEU A 48 12.44 -6.41 4.47
C LEU A 48 11.71 -5.21 5.08
N PHE A 49 12.29 -4.58 6.10
CA PHE A 49 11.65 -3.43 6.77
C PHE A 49 11.83 -2.11 6.03
N ASN A 50 12.75 -2.06 5.06
CA ASN A 50 13.00 -0.89 4.23
C ASN A 50 13.39 -1.26 2.79
N THR A 51 12.54 -2.03 2.12
CA THR A 51 12.87 -2.69 0.83
C THR A 51 13.32 -1.73 -0.25
N ARG A 52 12.62 -0.60 -0.43
CA ARG A 52 12.99 0.35 -1.48
C ARG A 52 14.36 0.98 -1.25
N GLU A 53 14.58 1.57 -0.08
CA GLU A 53 15.86 2.24 0.21
C GLU A 53 17.01 1.23 0.21
N HIS A 54 16.77 0.01 0.68
CA HIS A 54 17.75 -1.07 0.64
C HIS A 54 18.13 -1.45 -0.80
N VAL A 55 17.14 -1.67 -1.67
CA VAL A 55 17.40 -1.99 -3.08
C VAL A 55 18.09 -0.83 -3.80
N GLU A 56 17.61 0.41 -3.62
CA GLU A 56 18.24 1.60 -4.23
C GLU A 56 19.70 1.81 -3.74
N ARG A 57 19.99 1.47 -2.49
CA ARG A 57 21.33 1.59 -1.91
C ARG A 57 22.29 0.52 -2.42
N TYR A 58 21.83 -0.72 -2.55
CA TYR A 58 22.71 -1.88 -2.75
C TYR A 58 22.68 -2.47 -4.15
N ALA A 59 21.67 -2.14 -4.97
CA ALA A 59 21.63 -2.59 -6.37
C ALA A 59 22.86 -2.08 -7.13
N ASP A 60 23.48 -2.99 -7.88
CA ASP A 60 24.67 -2.78 -8.72
C ASP A 60 25.91 -2.28 -7.96
N ASN A 61 25.85 -2.27 -6.62
CA ASN A 61 26.95 -1.91 -5.72
C ASN A 61 27.58 -3.17 -5.09
N LEU A 62 28.84 -3.05 -4.66
CA LEU A 62 29.50 -4.09 -3.88
C LEU A 62 28.83 -4.20 -2.51
N LEU A 63 28.34 -5.40 -2.18
CA LEU A 63 27.70 -5.64 -0.90
C LEU A 63 28.75 -5.66 0.23
N PRO A 64 28.39 -5.22 1.45
CA PRO A 64 29.32 -5.13 2.58
C PRO A 64 30.04 -6.46 2.88
N ASP A 65 29.32 -7.58 2.71
CA ASP A 65 29.79 -8.91 3.10
C ASP A 65 29.88 -9.91 1.94
N LYS A 66 29.45 -9.52 0.73
CA LYS A 66 29.51 -10.37 -0.47
C LYS A 66 30.35 -9.65 -1.53
N GLN A 67 31.42 -10.29 -2.01
CA GLN A 67 32.21 -9.80 -3.15
C GLN A 67 31.45 -9.93 -4.48
N THR A 68 30.16 -9.62 -4.48
CA THR A 68 29.24 -9.85 -5.58
C THR A 68 28.31 -8.66 -5.68
N GLN A 69 28.17 -8.15 -6.90
CA GLN A 69 27.15 -7.17 -7.24
C GLN A 69 25.86 -7.93 -7.54
N LEU A 70 24.74 -7.39 -7.07
CA LEU A 70 23.42 -7.91 -7.38
C LEU A 70 22.61 -6.80 -8.01
N SER A 71 21.88 -7.14 -9.07
CA SER A 71 20.84 -6.28 -9.61
C SER A 71 19.70 -6.08 -8.61
N ALA A 72 18.86 -5.07 -8.85
CA ALA A 72 17.67 -4.82 -8.04
C ALA A 72 16.73 -6.04 -7.96
N ASP A 73 16.55 -6.75 -9.08
CA ASP A 73 15.68 -7.94 -9.15
C ASP A 73 16.27 -9.11 -8.35
N GLU A 74 17.60 -9.28 -8.38
CA GLU A 74 18.28 -10.30 -7.58
C GLU A 74 18.22 -10.01 -6.08
N LEU A 75 18.33 -8.74 -5.67
CA LEU A 75 18.15 -8.34 -4.27
C LEU A 75 16.72 -8.63 -3.79
N ILE A 76 15.71 -8.25 -4.59
CA ILE A 76 14.30 -8.54 -4.27
C ILE A 76 14.04 -10.03 -4.24
N ALA A 77 14.63 -10.79 -5.16
CA ALA A 77 14.53 -12.24 -5.17
C ALA A 77 15.12 -12.85 -3.89
N GLN A 78 16.27 -12.37 -3.43
CA GLN A 78 16.88 -12.84 -2.17
C GLN A 78 16.02 -12.51 -0.96
N LEU A 79 15.51 -11.28 -0.86
CA LEU A 79 14.57 -10.88 0.19
C LEU A 79 13.29 -11.72 0.16
N GLY A 80 12.79 -12.05 -1.03
CA GLY A 80 11.63 -12.92 -1.21
C GLY A 80 11.85 -14.36 -0.75
N VAL A 81 13.04 -14.91 -0.97
CA VAL A 81 13.41 -16.24 -0.45
C VAL A 81 13.49 -16.21 1.08
N PHE A 82 14.13 -15.19 1.64
CA PHE A 82 14.21 -15.00 3.10
C PHE A 82 12.81 -14.87 3.72
N LEU A 83 11.94 -14.06 3.10
CA LEU A 83 10.56 -13.87 3.53
C LEU A 83 9.74 -15.17 3.49
N GLY A 84 9.88 -15.98 2.43
CA GLY A 84 9.18 -17.25 2.30
C GLY A 84 9.66 -18.31 3.28
N ARG A 85 10.98 -18.44 3.46
CA ARG A 85 11.59 -19.54 4.22
C ARG A 85 11.75 -19.25 5.69
N GLU A 86 12.32 -18.10 6.03
CA GLU A 86 12.72 -17.77 7.40
C GLU A 86 11.61 -17.01 8.13
N VAL A 87 10.94 -16.08 7.44
CA VAL A 87 9.93 -15.19 8.06
C VAL A 87 8.54 -15.83 8.10
N LEU A 88 8.05 -16.39 7.00
CA LEU A 88 6.77 -17.09 7.00
C LEU A 88 6.90 -18.51 7.54
N GLY A 89 8.03 -19.18 7.28
CA GLY A 89 8.23 -20.59 7.60
C GLY A 89 7.46 -21.52 6.65
N GLU A 90 7.92 -22.77 6.56
CA GLU A 90 7.38 -23.77 5.62
C GLU A 90 5.87 -24.00 5.79
N ALA A 91 5.39 -24.06 7.03
CA ALA A 91 4.00 -24.36 7.36
C ALA A 91 3.02 -23.27 6.86
N ILE A 92 3.37 -21.99 7.01
CA ILE A 92 2.54 -20.88 6.52
C ILE A 92 2.74 -20.71 5.01
N PHE A 93 4.00 -20.68 4.55
CA PHE A 93 4.31 -20.38 3.16
C PHE A 93 3.72 -21.41 2.19
N SER A 94 3.77 -22.70 2.51
CA SER A 94 3.17 -23.76 1.68
C SER A 94 1.66 -23.57 1.45
N GLN A 95 0.93 -23.02 2.43
CA GLN A 95 -0.51 -22.74 2.30
C GLN A 95 -0.77 -21.54 1.38
N LEU A 96 0.07 -20.51 1.49
CA LEU A 96 -0.01 -19.32 0.64
C LEU A 96 0.41 -19.62 -0.80
N TYR A 97 1.38 -20.50 -1.00
CA TYR A 97 1.99 -20.84 -2.30
C TYR A 97 1.32 -22.02 -3.02
N ALA A 98 0.43 -22.77 -2.37
CA ALA A 98 -0.26 -23.86 -3.03
C ALA A 98 -1.33 -23.34 -4.03
N GLY A 99 -1.56 -24.05 -5.13
CA GLY A 99 -2.69 -23.79 -6.05
C GLY A 99 -2.39 -22.77 -7.15
N ILE A 100 -3.45 -22.36 -7.88
CA ILE A 100 -3.36 -21.42 -9.03
C ILE A 100 -4.51 -20.39 -8.96
N GLN A 101 -4.97 -20.06 -7.76
CA GLN A 101 -6.10 -19.14 -7.56
C GLN A 101 -5.61 -17.79 -7.06
N GLN A 102 -6.35 -16.74 -7.37
CA GLN A 102 -6.17 -15.41 -6.78
C GLN A 102 -6.24 -15.52 -5.25
N ARG A 103 -5.26 -14.94 -4.56
CA ARG A 103 -5.19 -14.97 -3.09
C ARG A 103 -5.13 -13.57 -2.51
N THR A 104 -5.82 -13.39 -1.40
CA THR A 104 -5.76 -12.19 -0.56
C THR A 104 -5.20 -12.58 0.80
N LEU A 105 -4.16 -11.86 1.24
CA LEU A 105 -3.61 -11.96 2.59
C LEU A 105 -3.96 -10.71 3.37
N LEU A 106 -4.76 -10.90 4.42
CA LEU A 106 -5.08 -9.86 5.38
C LEU A 106 -4.07 -9.89 6.53
N ILE A 107 -3.27 -8.83 6.67
CA ILE A 107 -2.30 -8.66 7.73
C ILE A 107 -2.97 -8.02 8.94
N GLY A 108 -3.01 -8.74 10.06
CA GLY A 108 -3.46 -8.25 11.35
C GLY A 108 -2.28 -7.86 12.22
N LEU A 109 -2.19 -6.59 12.58
CA LEU A 109 -1.15 -6.03 13.46
C LEU A 109 -1.73 -5.50 14.77
N PRO A 110 -0.97 -5.51 15.88
CA PRO A 110 -1.42 -4.99 17.15
C PRO A 110 -1.68 -3.48 17.06
N ASP A 111 -2.71 -3.03 17.77
CA ASP A 111 -3.14 -1.62 17.82
C ASP A 111 -2.33 -0.83 18.85
N THR A 112 -1.03 -0.69 18.60
CA THR A 112 -0.12 -0.03 19.53
C THR A 112 0.80 0.91 18.77
N GLU A 113 0.59 2.21 18.93
CA GLU A 113 1.40 3.25 18.26
C GLU A 113 2.86 3.26 18.71
N GLU A 114 3.20 2.56 19.80
CA GLU A 114 4.56 2.47 20.33
C GLU A 114 5.32 1.21 19.87
N ASP A 115 4.64 0.24 19.26
CA ASP A 115 5.27 -1.01 18.83
C ASP A 115 6.01 -0.85 17.50
N ARG A 116 7.31 -0.58 17.62
CA ARG A 116 8.23 -0.40 16.50
C ARG A 116 8.35 -1.64 15.63
N LEU A 117 8.20 -2.82 16.21
CA LEU A 117 8.32 -4.07 15.47
C LEU A 117 7.05 -4.32 14.63
N ALA A 118 5.87 -4.03 15.18
CA ALA A 118 4.62 -4.04 14.42
C ALA A 118 4.66 -3.04 13.26
N ALA A 119 5.17 -1.82 13.50
CA ALA A 119 5.39 -0.81 12.45
C ALA A 119 6.39 -1.30 11.37
N ALA A 120 7.38 -2.11 11.74
CA ALA A 120 8.29 -2.75 10.80
C ALA A 120 7.59 -3.82 9.93
N PHE A 121 6.80 -4.70 10.54
CA PHE A 121 6.01 -5.70 9.81
C PHE A 121 4.96 -5.10 8.88
N ALA A 122 4.42 -3.92 9.21
CA ALA A 122 3.48 -3.18 8.36
C ALA A 122 4.08 -2.77 7.00
N ARG A 123 5.41 -2.66 6.91
CA ARG A 123 6.15 -2.26 5.71
C ARG A 123 6.61 -3.43 4.85
N VAL A 124 6.49 -4.66 5.36
CA VAL A 124 6.99 -5.86 4.67
C VAL A 124 6.17 -6.09 3.38
N PRO A 125 6.84 -6.24 2.22
CA PRO A 125 6.16 -6.51 0.96
C PRO A 125 5.82 -8.00 0.82
N TRP A 126 4.86 -8.51 1.59
CA TRP A 126 4.49 -9.93 1.69
C TRP A 126 4.39 -10.69 0.36
N GLU A 127 3.93 -10.01 -0.70
CA GLU A 127 3.80 -10.55 -2.05
C GLU A 127 5.11 -10.97 -2.75
N ILE A 128 6.29 -10.55 -2.26
CA ILE A 128 7.57 -10.93 -2.85
C ILE A 128 8.03 -12.31 -2.38
N ALA A 129 7.36 -12.89 -1.37
CA ALA A 129 7.72 -14.17 -0.83
C ALA A 129 7.78 -15.24 -1.93
N ARG A 130 8.84 -16.05 -1.91
CA ARG A 130 9.09 -17.12 -2.88
C ARG A 130 9.81 -18.30 -2.23
N PRO A 131 9.68 -19.52 -2.78
CA PRO A 131 10.34 -20.69 -2.20
C PRO A 131 11.86 -20.70 -2.46
N SER A 132 12.28 -20.25 -3.64
CA SER A 132 13.66 -20.27 -4.11
C SER A 132 13.86 -19.27 -5.25
N LEU A 133 15.11 -19.02 -5.64
CA LEU A 133 15.45 -18.02 -6.67
C LEU A 133 14.93 -18.39 -8.07
N ASP A 134 14.78 -19.68 -8.36
CA ASP A 134 14.29 -20.22 -9.63
C ASP A 134 12.75 -20.25 -9.74
N LYS A 135 12.04 -19.90 -8.66
CA LYS A 135 10.58 -19.99 -8.58
C LYS A 135 9.93 -18.62 -8.51
N PRO A 136 8.78 -18.37 -9.18
CA PRO A 136 8.12 -17.07 -9.15
C PRO A 136 7.68 -16.69 -7.72
N PRO A 137 7.60 -15.38 -7.40
CA PRO A 137 7.03 -14.92 -6.14
C PRO A 137 5.50 -15.08 -6.13
N LEU A 138 4.90 -14.96 -4.94
CA LEU A 138 3.44 -15.00 -4.77
C LEU A 138 2.72 -14.04 -5.73
N LEU A 139 3.24 -12.83 -5.92
CA LEU A 139 2.66 -11.83 -6.83
C LEU A 139 2.44 -12.37 -8.25
N ALA A 140 3.44 -13.02 -8.83
CA ALA A 140 3.44 -13.42 -10.24
C ALA A 140 2.61 -14.68 -10.50
N ASP A 141 2.60 -15.62 -9.56
CA ASP A 141 2.00 -16.95 -9.76
C ASP A 141 0.56 -17.04 -9.23
N HIS A 142 0.18 -16.19 -8.26
CA HIS A 142 -1.08 -16.31 -7.53
C HIS A 142 -1.97 -15.06 -7.58
N ALA A 143 -1.63 -14.04 -8.38
CA ALA A 143 -2.31 -12.73 -8.35
C ALA A 143 -2.56 -12.30 -6.89
N PHE A 144 -1.49 -12.17 -6.12
CA PHE A 144 -1.54 -12.02 -4.68
C PHE A 144 -1.85 -10.58 -4.26
N ALA A 145 -2.93 -10.38 -3.52
CA ALA A 145 -3.32 -9.11 -2.89
C ALA A 145 -2.93 -9.10 -1.41
N VAL A 146 -2.49 -7.94 -0.92
CA VAL A 146 -2.20 -7.73 0.50
C VAL A 146 -3.12 -6.62 1.01
N ARG A 147 -3.86 -6.92 2.07
CA ARG A 147 -4.62 -5.96 2.86
C ARG A 147 -3.94 -5.73 4.19
N ALA A 148 -3.72 -4.49 4.60
CA ALA A 148 -3.14 -4.18 5.91
C ALA A 148 -4.18 -3.52 6.82
N ILE A 149 -4.45 -4.12 7.99
CA ILE A 149 -5.35 -3.56 9.00
C ILE A 149 -4.66 -3.55 10.37
N THR A 150 -4.74 -2.42 11.07
CA THR A 150 -4.52 -2.39 12.53
C THR A 150 -5.81 -2.29 13.27
N GLY A 151 -5.83 -2.93 14.44
CA GLY A 151 -6.98 -2.91 15.32
C GLY A 151 -7.38 -4.31 15.74
N ALA A 152 -8.00 -4.41 16.92
CA ALA A 152 -8.51 -5.67 17.45
C ALA A 152 -9.73 -6.22 16.67
N GLN A 153 -10.32 -5.44 15.76
CA GLN A 153 -11.47 -5.85 14.95
C GLN A 153 -11.11 -5.89 13.48
N LEU A 154 -10.67 -7.06 13.03
CA LEU A 154 -10.71 -7.41 11.61
C LEU A 154 -12.17 -7.28 11.13
N PRO A 155 -12.44 -6.62 9.99
CA PRO A 155 -13.79 -6.55 9.45
C PRO A 155 -14.37 -7.96 9.32
N GLN A 156 -15.59 -8.16 9.82
CA GLN A 156 -16.32 -9.42 9.62
C GLN A 156 -16.59 -9.66 8.12
N ASP A 157 -16.71 -8.58 7.35
CA ASP A 157 -16.94 -8.60 5.91
C ASP A 157 -15.62 -8.73 5.14
N ARG A 158 -15.46 -9.93 4.59
CA ARG A 158 -14.25 -10.43 3.90
C ARG A 158 -14.11 -9.88 2.49
N GLU A 159 -15.23 -9.53 1.87
CA GLU A 159 -15.32 -8.75 0.64
C GLU A 159 -16.17 -7.53 0.94
N ILE A 160 -15.68 -6.35 0.57
CA ILE A 160 -16.45 -5.11 0.68
C ILE A 160 -16.92 -4.79 -0.74
N PRO A 161 -18.10 -5.24 -1.15
CA PRO A 161 -18.62 -4.92 -2.47
C PRO A 161 -18.87 -3.41 -2.58
N LEU A 162 -18.71 -2.87 -3.78
CA LEU A 162 -19.34 -1.60 -4.17
C LEU A 162 -20.85 -1.83 -4.23
N ALA A 163 -21.51 -1.84 -3.07
CA ALA A 163 -22.94 -2.10 -2.93
C ALA A 163 -23.72 -0.93 -3.53
N LEU A 164 -24.10 -1.08 -4.79
CA LEU A 164 -25.02 -0.17 -5.48
C LEU A 164 -26.39 -0.83 -5.61
N ALA A 165 -27.45 -0.05 -5.48
CA ALA A 165 -28.76 -0.55 -5.89
C ALA A 165 -28.76 -0.88 -7.39
N ARG A 166 -29.65 -1.80 -7.82
CA ARG A 166 -29.69 -2.34 -9.20
C ARG A 166 -29.77 -1.28 -10.33
N ASN A 167 -30.21 -0.06 -10.01
CA ASN A 167 -30.32 1.07 -10.93
C ASN A 167 -29.61 2.34 -10.40
N GLU A 168 -28.75 2.22 -9.39
CA GLU A 168 -28.01 3.35 -8.87
C GLU A 168 -26.79 3.66 -9.76
N THR A 169 -26.67 4.92 -10.17
CA THR A 169 -25.50 5.40 -10.91
C THR A 169 -24.26 5.39 -10.02
N LEU A 170 -23.22 4.66 -10.43
CA LEU A 170 -21.91 4.74 -9.79
C LEU A 170 -21.37 6.16 -9.95
N ARG A 171 -20.95 6.80 -8.86
CA ARG A 171 -20.46 8.19 -8.84
C ARG A 171 -18.97 8.13 -8.57
N VAL A 172 -18.17 8.57 -9.52
CA VAL A 172 -16.70 8.57 -9.45
C VAL A 172 -16.20 10.01 -9.50
N LEU A 173 -15.40 10.41 -8.52
CA LEU A 173 -14.70 11.68 -8.51
C LEU A 173 -13.22 11.44 -8.78
N LEU A 174 -12.72 12.02 -9.88
CA LEU A 174 -11.31 12.05 -10.21
C LEU A 174 -10.71 13.38 -9.75
N ILE A 175 -9.79 13.35 -8.79
CA ILE A 175 -9.11 14.51 -8.24
C ILE A 175 -7.66 14.48 -8.69
N PHE A 176 -7.28 15.45 -9.50
CA PHE A 176 -5.90 15.65 -9.97
C PHE A 176 -5.33 16.88 -9.29
N ALA A 177 -4.74 16.67 -8.11
CA ALA A 177 -4.19 17.67 -7.21
C ALA A 177 -2.71 17.93 -7.52
N ASP A 178 -2.45 18.53 -8.70
CA ASP A 178 -1.14 19.07 -9.03
C ASP A 178 -0.97 20.44 -8.35
N ALA A 179 -0.15 20.48 -7.31
CA ALA A 179 0.01 21.64 -6.42
C ALA A 179 1.42 22.23 -6.44
N ASP A 180 2.36 21.62 -7.18
CA ASP A 180 3.76 22.04 -7.24
C ASP A 180 4.22 22.19 -8.70
N GLU A 181 4.23 23.44 -9.19
CA GLU A 181 4.70 23.75 -10.55
C GLU A 181 6.18 23.39 -10.78
N SER A 182 6.97 23.17 -9.72
CA SER A 182 8.37 22.77 -9.83
C SER A 182 8.55 21.27 -10.05
N ARG A 183 7.52 20.47 -9.78
CA ARG A 183 7.49 19.00 -9.96
C ARG A 183 6.20 18.59 -10.65
N PRO A 184 5.96 19.09 -11.87
CA PRO A 184 4.69 18.88 -12.55
C PRO A 184 4.45 17.39 -12.76
N LEU A 185 3.28 16.93 -12.33
CA LEU A 185 2.85 15.55 -12.55
C LEU A 185 2.22 15.41 -13.93
N ALA A 186 2.35 14.23 -14.55
CA ALA A 186 1.67 13.92 -15.82
C ALA A 186 0.15 13.65 -15.64
N VAL A 187 -0.50 14.37 -14.72
CA VAL A 187 -1.91 14.19 -14.31
C VAL A 187 -2.90 14.34 -15.47
N ARG A 188 -2.56 15.15 -16.48
CA ARG A 188 -3.40 15.31 -17.68
C ARG A 188 -3.50 14.01 -18.47
N LEU A 189 -2.38 13.31 -18.62
CA LEU A 189 -2.32 12.05 -19.36
C LEU A 189 -3.01 10.92 -18.58
N GLU A 190 -2.91 10.92 -17.25
CA GLU A 190 -3.68 10.00 -16.40
C GLU A 190 -5.18 10.24 -16.52
N ARG A 191 -5.61 11.51 -16.42
CA ARG A 191 -7.00 11.92 -16.63
C ARG A 191 -7.54 11.46 -17.98
N GLU A 192 -6.83 11.73 -19.07
CA GLU A 192 -7.27 11.33 -20.40
C GLU A 192 -7.45 9.81 -20.49
N ARG A 193 -6.49 9.04 -20.00
CA ARG A 193 -6.55 7.57 -20.04
C ARG A 193 -7.68 7.00 -19.20
N LEU A 194 -7.92 7.56 -18.01
CA LEU A 194 -9.04 7.16 -17.16
C LEU A 194 -10.37 7.51 -17.82
N LEU A 195 -10.54 8.73 -18.34
CA LEU A 195 -11.76 9.11 -19.04
C LEU A 195 -12.02 8.21 -20.25
N THR A 196 -11.01 7.94 -21.09
CA THR A 196 -11.12 6.99 -22.20
C THR A 196 -11.59 5.61 -21.73
N LEU A 197 -10.93 5.04 -20.72
CA LEU A 197 -11.34 3.75 -20.13
C LEU A 197 -12.81 3.78 -19.70
N PHE A 198 -13.21 4.83 -18.99
CA PHE A 198 -14.57 4.91 -18.48
C PHE A 198 -15.61 5.07 -19.60
N PHE A 199 -15.34 5.89 -20.62
CA PHE A 199 -16.26 6.11 -21.75
C PHE A 199 -16.35 4.91 -22.68
N GLU A 200 -15.24 4.26 -22.98
CA GLU A 200 -15.16 3.20 -23.98
C GLU A 200 -15.44 1.81 -23.39
N ASP A 201 -14.91 1.51 -22.20
CA ASP A 201 -14.95 0.15 -21.63
C ASP A 201 -16.02 -0.02 -20.52
N ILE A 202 -16.28 1.02 -19.71
CA ILE A 202 -17.13 0.89 -18.50
C ILE A 202 -18.57 1.36 -18.74
N LEU A 203 -18.76 2.55 -19.31
CA LEU A 203 -20.08 3.14 -19.54
C LEU A 203 -21.04 2.26 -20.37
N PRO A 204 -20.58 1.47 -21.37
CA PRO A 204 -21.48 0.58 -22.11
C PRO A 204 -22.14 -0.52 -21.26
N THR A 205 -21.53 -0.89 -20.12
CA THR A 205 -21.98 -2.01 -19.28
C THR A 205 -22.44 -1.57 -17.88
N ARG A 206 -22.13 -0.34 -17.47
CA ARG A 206 -22.47 0.20 -16.14
C ARG A 206 -22.84 1.67 -16.22
N LEU A 207 -23.92 2.06 -15.54
CA LEU A 207 -24.27 3.47 -15.37
C LEU A 207 -23.26 4.15 -14.44
N VAL A 208 -22.48 5.08 -14.99
CA VAL A 208 -21.46 5.84 -14.23
C VAL A 208 -21.63 7.33 -14.48
N GLN A 209 -21.54 8.13 -13.41
CA GLN A 209 -21.31 9.56 -13.44
C GLN A 209 -19.86 9.82 -13.02
N ILE A 210 -19.14 10.57 -13.84
CA ILE A 210 -17.73 10.87 -13.63
C ILE A 210 -17.57 12.37 -13.60
N ASP A 211 -17.06 12.87 -12.49
CA ASP A 211 -16.66 14.26 -12.33
C ASP A 211 -15.14 14.32 -12.16
N SER A 212 -14.51 15.35 -12.71
CA SER A 212 -13.06 15.49 -12.73
C SER A 212 -12.65 16.89 -12.29
N LEU A 213 -11.78 16.99 -11.27
CA LEU A 213 -11.16 18.22 -10.80
C LEU A 213 -9.69 18.20 -11.19
N CYS A 214 -9.24 19.17 -12.02
CA CYS A 214 -7.91 19.11 -12.63
C CYS A 214 -7.09 20.40 -12.57
N TYR A 215 -7.70 21.52 -12.21
CA TYR A 215 -7.06 22.83 -12.22
C TYR A 215 -7.43 23.53 -10.92
N GLY A 216 -6.42 24.00 -10.17
CA GLY A 216 -6.62 24.72 -8.92
C GLY A 216 -7.49 23.94 -7.92
N VAL A 217 -7.17 22.66 -7.70
CA VAL A 217 -7.93 21.84 -6.76
C VAL A 217 -7.63 22.34 -5.34
N THR A 218 -8.68 22.79 -4.65
CA THR A 218 -8.65 23.31 -3.28
C THR A 218 -9.69 22.55 -2.44
N ARG A 219 -9.63 22.68 -1.11
CA ARG A 219 -10.68 22.14 -0.23
C ARG A 219 -12.07 22.63 -0.62
N ASP A 220 -12.21 23.90 -1.00
CA ASP A 220 -13.49 24.50 -1.39
C ASP A 220 -14.03 23.95 -2.71
N THR A 221 -13.16 23.72 -3.71
CA THR A 221 -13.60 23.16 -4.99
C THR A 221 -14.04 21.71 -4.83
N ILE A 222 -13.35 20.92 -4.00
CA ILE A 222 -13.78 19.58 -3.64
C ILE A 222 -15.12 19.62 -2.90
N ALA A 223 -15.27 20.47 -1.87
CA ALA A 223 -16.52 20.58 -1.11
C ALA A 223 -17.71 21.01 -1.98
N ALA A 224 -17.51 21.96 -2.90
CA ALA A 224 -18.54 22.40 -3.83
C ALA A 224 -18.98 21.27 -4.77
N GLN A 225 -18.03 20.48 -5.28
CA GLN A 225 -18.30 19.35 -6.15
C GLN A 225 -19.05 18.23 -5.41
N VAL A 226 -18.61 17.89 -4.18
CA VAL A 226 -19.28 16.90 -3.33
C VAL A 226 -20.72 17.33 -3.02
N ARG A 227 -20.93 18.59 -2.66
CA ARG A 227 -22.26 19.14 -2.37
C ARG A 227 -23.18 19.05 -3.59
N LYS A 228 -22.66 19.38 -4.79
CA LYS A 228 -23.40 19.32 -6.05
C LYS A 228 -23.84 17.89 -6.39
N ALA A 229 -22.94 16.92 -6.23
CA ALA A 229 -23.20 15.51 -6.58
C ALA A 229 -23.84 14.69 -5.45
N LYS A 230 -23.94 15.26 -4.23
CA LYS A 230 -24.38 14.59 -2.99
C LYS A 230 -23.51 13.38 -2.63
N GLY A 231 -22.19 13.49 -2.85
CA GLY A 231 -21.22 12.44 -2.53
C GLY A 231 -20.83 11.53 -3.69
N TYR A 232 -19.78 10.74 -3.47
CA TYR A 232 -19.16 9.86 -4.47
C TYR A 232 -18.88 8.49 -3.88
N HIS A 233 -19.09 7.44 -4.67
CA HIS A 233 -18.82 6.06 -4.28
C HIS A 233 -17.34 5.73 -4.38
N ILE A 234 -16.67 6.27 -5.41
CA ILE A 234 -15.24 6.11 -5.64
C ILE A 234 -14.60 7.48 -5.72
N VAL A 235 -13.48 7.65 -5.02
CA VAL A 235 -12.59 8.81 -5.17
C VAL A 235 -11.25 8.32 -5.70
N HIS A 236 -10.84 8.81 -6.85
CA HIS A 236 -9.48 8.65 -7.36
C HIS A 236 -8.71 9.94 -7.05
N TRP A 237 -7.60 9.82 -6.32
CA TRP A 237 -6.69 10.91 -6.06
C TRP A 237 -5.40 10.69 -6.82
N SER A 238 -4.98 11.68 -7.61
CA SER A 238 -3.68 11.75 -8.25
C SER A 238 -3.03 13.08 -7.88
N GLY A 239 -1.87 13.03 -7.25
CA GLY A 239 -1.21 14.21 -6.71
C GLY A 239 -0.07 13.86 -5.78
N HIS A 240 0.59 14.88 -5.25
CA HIS A 240 1.66 14.66 -4.28
C HIS A 240 1.10 14.13 -2.95
N GLY A 241 1.83 13.19 -2.38
CA GLY A 241 1.58 12.62 -1.05
C GLY A 241 2.86 12.58 -0.24
N ASN A 242 2.68 12.68 1.08
CA ASN A 242 3.70 12.43 2.08
C ASN A 242 3.15 11.45 3.13
N HIS A 243 3.97 11.08 4.10
CA HIS A 243 3.55 10.34 5.28
C HIS A 243 2.35 11.04 5.96
N ASP A 244 1.18 10.40 5.90
CA ASP A 244 -0.10 10.87 6.48
C ASP A 244 -0.65 12.20 5.94
N SER A 245 -0.30 12.58 4.71
CA SER A 245 -0.91 13.75 4.08
C SER A 245 -0.95 13.71 2.56
N LEU A 246 -1.95 14.39 2.01
CA LEU A 246 -2.08 14.74 0.60
C LEU A 246 -1.85 16.24 0.42
N VAL A 247 -1.36 16.65 -0.75
CA VAL A 247 -1.09 18.07 -1.02
C VAL A 247 -2.12 18.63 -1.99
N LEU A 248 -2.67 19.79 -1.66
CA LEU A 248 -3.60 20.59 -2.46
C LEU A 248 -3.00 21.97 -2.75
N LEU A 249 -3.63 22.71 -3.65
CA LEU A 249 -3.37 24.13 -3.80
C LEU A 249 -4.25 24.92 -2.81
N GLY A 250 -3.63 25.76 -2.00
CA GLY A 250 -4.26 26.72 -1.13
C GLY A 250 -4.81 27.91 -1.91
N ALA A 251 -5.75 28.65 -1.30
CA ALA A 251 -6.36 29.84 -1.91
C ALA A 251 -5.35 30.97 -2.20
N ASP A 252 -4.19 30.95 -1.55
CA ASP A 252 -3.06 31.86 -1.75
C ASP A 252 -2.02 31.35 -2.76
N GLY A 253 -2.30 30.22 -3.43
CA GLY A 253 -1.41 29.58 -4.38
C GLY A 253 -0.26 28.78 -3.75
N LYS A 254 -0.27 28.57 -2.42
CA LYS A 254 0.73 27.74 -1.72
C LYS A 254 0.21 26.32 -1.49
N ALA A 255 1.09 25.41 -1.10
CA ALA A 255 0.69 24.06 -0.70
C ALA A 255 -0.24 24.08 0.53
N ASP A 256 -1.41 23.46 0.41
CA ASP A 256 -2.33 23.14 1.49
C ASP A 256 -2.24 21.64 1.80
N ILE A 257 -1.95 21.30 3.05
CA ILE A 257 -1.75 19.92 3.50
C ILE A 257 -3.09 19.37 3.99
N LEU A 258 -3.55 18.28 3.38
CA LEU A 258 -4.79 17.58 3.74
C LEU A 258 -4.46 16.22 4.37
N HIS A 259 -4.71 16.08 5.67
CA HIS A 259 -4.57 14.80 6.37
C HIS A 259 -5.70 13.83 6.01
N GLY A 260 -5.47 12.51 6.09
CA GLY A 260 -6.42 11.51 5.58
C GLY A 260 -7.85 11.65 6.15
N ALA A 261 -7.98 11.84 7.47
CA ALA A 261 -9.29 12.02 8.12
C ALA A 261 -10.00 13.34 7.72
N GLU A 262 -9.26 14.34 7.26
CA GLU A 262 -9.83 15.61 6.81
C GLU A 262 -10.58 15.47 5.49
N LEU A 263 -10.18 14.53 4.61
CA LEU A 263 -10.89 14.27 3.35
C LEU A 263 -12.32 13.77 3.63
N VAL A 264 -12.48 12.83 4.56
CA VAL A 264 -13.81 12.33 4.97
C VAL A 264 -14.61 13.44 5.67
N THR A 265 -13.96 14.22 6.53
CA THR A 265 -14.58 15.38 7.18
C THR A 265 -15.10 16.39 6.16
N LEU A 266 -14.35 16.64 5.08
CA LEU A 266 -14.74 17.53 3.98
C LEU A 266 -15.99 17.01 3.26
N PHE A 267 -16.05 15.71 2.99
CA PHE A 267 -17.20 15.07 2.34
C PHE A 267 -18.46 15.18 3.20
N ASN A 268 -18.35 14.87 4.50
CA ASN A 268 -19.46 14.95 5.44
C ASN A 268 -19.96 16.39 5.61
N LYS A 269 -19.06 17.37 5.77
CA LYS A 269 -19.42 18.80 5.87
C LYS A 269 -20.08 19.34 4.60
N ALA A 270 -19.72 18.79 3.43
CA ALA A 270 -20.35 19.14 2.16
C ALA A 270 -21.75 18.50 1.96
N GLY A 271 -22.20 17.66 2.88
CA GLY A 271 -23.48 16.94 2.79
C GLY A 271 -23.42 15.69 1.90
N GLY A 272 -22.22 15.18 1.62
CA GLY A 272 -22.01 13.89 0.95
C GLY A 272 -21.99 12.72 1.94
N PHE A 273 -21.69 11.54 1.41
CA PHE A 273 -21.47 10.31 2.18
C PHE A 273 -20.01 9.86 2.05
N VAL A 274 -19.57 8.97 2.95
CA VAL A 274 -18.22 8.42 2.95
C VAL A 274 -18.00 7.53 1.70
N PRO A 275 -16.93 7.73 0.92
CA PRO A 275 -16.64 6.88 -0.24
C PRO A 275 -16.47 5.41 0.14
N SER A 276 -16.95 4.50 -0.72
CA SER A 276 -16.77 3.05 -0.55
C SER A 276 -15.36 2.59 -0.90
N LEU A 277 -14.67 3.35 -1.76
CA LEU A 277 -13.30 3.11 -2.19
C LEU A 277 -12.58 4.44 -2.44
N VAL A 278 -11.38 4.56 -1.91
CA VAL A 278 -10.44 5.64 -2.27
C VAL A 278 -9.21 5.03 -2.94
N PHE A 279 -8.79 5.55 -4.09
CA PHE A 279 -7.55 5.16 -4.76
C PHE A 279 -6.56 6.32 -4.65
N LEU A 280 -5.45 6.13 -3.94
CA LEU A 280 -4.42 7.13 -3.72
C LEU A 280 -3.23 6.88 -4.64
N SER A 281 -3.24 7.52 -5.82
CA SER A 281 -2.09 7.68 -6.72
C SER A 281 -1.18 8.78 -6.16
N ALA A 282 -0.63 8.55 -4.97
CA ALA A 282 0.18 9.50 -4.21
C ALA A 282 1.27 8.78 -3.41
N CYS A 283 2.51 9.25 -3.52
CA CYS A 283 3.68 8.66 -2.85
C CYS A 283 3.46 8.53 -1.34
N HIS A 284 3.93 7.43 -0.75
CA HIS A 284 3.90 7.17 0.70
C HIS A 284 2.50 7.22 1.36
N SER A 285 1.43 7.23 0.58
CA SER A 285 0.05 7.26 1.09
C SER A 285 -0.33 6.03 1.92
N GLY A 286 0.36 4.90 1.70
CA GLY A 286 0.24 3.66 2.48
C GLY A 286 1.51 3.34 3.27
N ALA A 287 2.45 4.29 3.38
CA ALA A 287 3.66 4.11 4.17
C ALA A 287 3.33 4.25 5.66
N PHE A 288 3.57 3.20 6.44
CA PHE A 288 3.55 3.26 7.89
C PHE A 288 4.90 3.79 8.38
N VAL A 289 5.00 5.09 8.66
CA VAL A 289 6.24 5.70 9.17
C VAL A 289 5.94 6.81 10.18
N SER A 290 6.82 6.89 11.18
CA SER A 290 6.89 7.95 12.19
C SER A 290 6.88 9.37 11.65
N ALA A 291 6.19 10.25 12.35
CA ALA A 291 6.57 11.65 12.47
C ALA A 291 7.47 11.83 13.72
N ALA A 292 8.80 11.87 13.55
CA ALA A 292 9.77 12.62 14.37
C ALA A 292 11.23 12.41 13.93
N ASP A 293 11.83 13.50 13.45
CA ASP A 293 13.24 13.91 13.53
C ASP A 293 14.37 13.13 12.83
N TRP A 294 14.35 13.17 11.49
CA TRP A 294 15.57 13.09 10.66
C TRP A 294 16.64 14.16 11.02
N ALA A 295 16.22 15.28 11.63
CA ALA A 295 17.11 16.35 12.10
C ALA A 295 17.82 16.00 13.43
N GLN A 296 17.16 15.32 14.38
CA GLN A 296 17.83 14.80 15.59
C GLN A 296 18.79 13.65 15.27
N TRP A 297 18.48 12.86 14.24
CA TRP A 297 19.33 11.77 13.76
C TRP A 297 20.71 12.27 13.30
N LYS A 298 20.79 13.37 12.54
CA LYS A 298 22.08 13.99 12.15
C LYS A 298 22.90 14.50 13.35
N ALA A 299 22.23 14.92 14.42
CA ALA A 299 22.90 15.45 15.62
C ALA A 299 23.50 14.35 16.51
N LYS A 300 22.85 13.17 16.59
CA LYS A 300 23.33 12.03 17.40
C LYS A 300 24.55 11.32 16.79
N ILE A 301 24.67 11.30 15.46
CA ILE A 301 25.83 10.74 14.75
C ILE A 301 27.12 11.53 15.06
N ASN A 302 27.01 12.84 15.35
CA ASN A 302 28.15 13.67 15.73
C ASN A 302 28.56 13.58 17.21
N LEU A 303 27.85 12.79 18.04
CA LEU A 303 28.05 12.75 19.50
C LEU A 303 28.43 11.37 20.07
N GLY A 304 28.60 10.33 19.23
CA GLY A 304 29.24 9.07 19.65
C GLY A 304 28.59 8.34 20.83
N LEU A 305 27.26 8.28 20.89
CA LEU A 305 26.53 7.56 21.95
C LEU A 305 26.27 6.10 21.56
N GLN A 306 26.53 5.19 22.50
CA GLN A 306 26.51 3.72 22.34
C GLN A 306 25.10 3.11 22.22
N GLU A 307 25.04 2.03 21.43
CA GLU A 307 23.90 1.29 20.88
C GLU A 307 23.15 0.36 21.86
N THR A 308 21.86 0.13 21.61
CA THR A 308 21.13 -1.08 22.04
C THR A 308 21.44 -2.21 21.07
N LYS A 309 22.02 -3.31 21.55
CA LYS A 309 22.88 -4.19 20.75
C LYS A 309 22.24 -5.20 19.79
N ASP A 310 20.92 -5.33 19.69
CA ASP A 310 20.32 -6.50 19.00
C ASP A 310 19.16 -6.20 18.03
N LEU A 311 18.91 -4.94 17.65
CA LEU A 311 17.96 -4.59 16.57
C LEU A 311 18.68 -3.74 15.51
N PRO A 312 18.43 -3.94 14.20
CA PRO A 312 18.94 -3.03 13.18
C PRO A 312 18.56 -1.58 13.47
N GLU A 313 19.50 -0.63 13.32
CA GLU A 313 19.32 0.79 13.66
C GLU A 313 18.07 1.43 12.99
N SER A 314 17.62 0.88 11.85
CA SER A 314 16.41 1.29 11.13
C SER A 314 15.09 1.06 11.91
N ILE A 315 15.12 0.27 12.99
CA ILE A 315 14.00 -0.04 13.89
C ILE A 315 14.10 0.75 15.22
N ALA A 316 15.25 1.37 15.51
CA ALA A 316 15.53 1.98 16.81
C ALA A 316 14.94 3.39 17.02
N THR A 317 14.32 4.01 16.01
CA THR A 317 13.61 5.29 16.12
C THR A 317 12.18 5.10 16.63
N GLN A 318 11.64 6.04 17.42
CA GLN A 318 10.23 5.99 17.86
C GLN A 318 9.33 6.14 16.64
N GLN A 319 8.62 5.05 16.28
CA GLN A 319 7.79 5.00 15.08
C GLN A 319 6.32 4.74 15.42
N GLY A 320 5.47 5.71 15.13
CA GLY A 320 4.02 5.60 15.17
C GLY A 320 3.45 4.90 13.93
N TYR A 321 2.28 4.28 14.11
CA TYR A 321 1.53 3.56 13.07
C TYR A 321 0.52 4.52 12.40
N THR A 322 0.96 5.33 11.43
CA THR A 322 0.07 6.28 10.72
C THR A 322 0.37 6.33 9.22
N SER A 323 -0.69 6.42 8.41
CA SER A 323 -0.62 6.67 6.97
C SER A 323 -1.92 7.32 6.51
N THR A 324 -1.91 7.98 5.34
CA THR A 324 -3.14 8.58 4.77
C THR A 324 -4.22 7.53 4.58
N ALA A 325 -3.83 6.32 4.14
CA ALA A 325 -4.75 5.20 3.98
C ALA A 325 -5.35 4.78 5.33
N LEU A 326 -4.52 4.63 6.37
CA LEU A 326 -5.01 4.28 7.70
C LEU A 326 -5.96 5.35 8.26
N ALA A 327 -5.63 6.63 8.11
CA ALA A 327 -6.46 7.72 8.59
C ALA A 327 -7.84 7.73 7.89
N LEU A 328 -7.89 7.40 6.59
CA LEU A 328 -9.13 7.22 5.84
C LEU A 328 -9.92 6.00 6.33
N LEU A 329 -9.27 4.86 6.56
CA LEU A 329 -9.90 3.65 7.10
C LEU A 329 -10.49 3.92 8.50
N ARG A 330 -9.72 4.55 9.40
CA ARG A 330 -10.18 4.97 10.74
C ARG A 330 -11.33 5.99 10.68
N ALA A 331 -11.39 6.81 9.63
CA ALA A 331 -12.50 7.74 9.38
C ALA A 331 -13.73 7.08 8.73
N GLY A 332 -13.69 5.77 8.46
CA GLY A 332 -14.82 4.97 8.00
C GLY A 332 -14.84 4.67 6.49
N VAL A 333 -13.78 5.02 5.74
CA VAL A 333 -13.65 4.56 4.36
C VAL A 333 -13.44 3.04 4.39
N PRO A 334 -14.24 2.24 3.66
CA PRO A 334 -14.12 0.79 3.74
C PRO A 334 -12.85 0.22 3.09
N GLN A 335 -12.35 0.83 2.02
CA GLN A 335 -11.23 0.34 1.23
C GLN A 335 -10.37 1.49 0.70
N VAL A 336 -9.05 1.36 0.78
CA VAL A 336 -8.11 2.36 0.27
C VAL A 336 -6.96 1.71 -0.48
N VAL A 337 -6.90 1.87 -1.80
CA VAL A 337 -5.68 1.53 -2.54
C VAL A 337 -4.64 2.62 -2.29
N ALA A 338 -3.45 2.26 -1.82
CA ALA A 338 -2.40 3.20 -1.45
C ALA A 338 -1.00 2.72 -1.84
N MET A 339 -0.02 3.63 -1.76
CA MET A 339 1.37 3.41 -2.18
C MET A 339 2.31 3.37 -0.96
N ARG A 340 3.00 2.24 -0.72
CA ARG A 340 4.02 2.08 0.35
C ARG A 340 5.22 3.00 0.16
N TYR A 341 5.62 3.21 -1.07
CA TYR A 341 6.83 3.94 -1.44
C TYR A 341 6.53 5.02 -2.47
N THR A 342 7.56 5.75 -2.90
CA THR A 342 7.52 6.61 -4.09
C THR A 342 7.00 5.80 -5.29
N VAL A 343 6.26 6.44 -6.19
CA VAL A 343 5.77 5.78 -7.40
C VAL A 343 6.01 6.70 -8.59
N GLU A 344 6.39 6.13 -9.72
CA GLU A 344 6.49 6.90 -10.96
C GLU A 344 5.10 7.15 -11.54
N ASP A 345 4.87 8.35 -12.07
CA ASP A 345 3.61 8.74 -12.72
C ASP A 345 3.18 7.73 -13.81
N SER A 346 4.15 7.23 -14.57
CA SER A 346 3.90 6.27 -15.66
C SER A 346 3.32 4.96 -15.14
N TYR A 347 3.82 4.47 -14.01
CA TYR A 347 3.37 3.27 -13.35
C TYR A 347 2.03 3.49 -12.66
N ALA A 348 1.89 4.56 -11.88
CA ALA A 348 0.69 4.86 -11.11
C ALA A 348 -0.54 5.00 -12.02
N ARG A 349 -0.39 5.72 -13.14
CA ARG A 349 -1.41 5.83 -14.19
C ARG A 349 -1.80 4.49 -14.78
N GLN A 350 -0.80 3.69 -15.15
CA GLN A 350 -1.04 2.38 -15.76
C GLN A 350 -1.72 1.40 -14.81
N LEU A 351 -1.34 1.44 -13.54
CA LEU A 351 -1.97 0.69 -12.47
C LEU A 351 -3.43 1.10 -12.30
N ALA A 352 -3.73 2.41 -12.21
CA ALA A 352 -5.09 2.91 -12.05
C ALA A 352 -6.00 2.48 -13.20
N VAL A 353 -5.52 2.58 -14.45
CA VAL A 353 -6.28 2.15 -15.64
C VAL A 353 -6.59 0.65 -15.59
N ARG A 354 -5.60 -0.21 -15.32
CA ARG A 354 -5.81 -1.66 -15.23
C ARG A 354 -6.71 -2.02 -14.04
N PHE A 355 -6.50 -1.37 -12.90
CA PHE A 355 -7.32 -1.56 -11.70
C PHE A 355 -8.80 -1.27 -11.98
N TYR A 356 -9.15 -0.12 -12.55
CA TYR A 356 -10.55 0.20 -12.85
C TYR A 356 -11.15 -0.67 -13.95
N ARG A 357 -10.35 -1.11 -14.94
CA ARG A 357 -10.81 -2.10 -15.92
C ARG A 357 -11.24 -3.40 -15.23
N TYR A 358 -10.40 -3.93 -14.34
CA TYR A 358 -10.73 -5.15 -13.62
C TYR A 358 -11.88 -4.97 -12.62
N LEU A 359 -11.86 -3.88 -11.85
CA LEU A 359 -12.87 -3.61 -10.82
C LEU A 359 -14.26 -3.33 -11.41
N LEU A 360 -14.34 -2.55 -12.48
CA LEU A 360 -15.61 -2.02 -12.98
C LEU A 360 -16.03 -2.61 -14.32
N GLY A 361 -15.08 -2.87 -15.24
CA GLY A 361 -15.35 -3.48 -16.53
C GLY A 361 -15.57 -4.99 -16.42
N GLU A 362 -14.68 -5.68 -15.71
CA GLU A 362 -14.75 -7.14 -15.49
C GLU A 362 -15.42 -7.54 -14.17
N GLN A 363 -15.73 -6.57 -13.30
CA GLN A 363 -16.45 -6.76 -12.04
C GLN A 363 -15.75 -7.67 -11.02
N HIS A 364 -14.42 -7.66 -10.99
CA HIS A 364 -13.64 -8.31 -9.93
C HIS A 364 -13.74 -7.56 -8.60
N SER A 365 -13.40 -8.23 -7.49
CA SER A 365 -13.21 -7.55 -6.20
C SER A 365 -12.01 -6.58 -6.26
N ALA A 366 -11.91 -5.63 -5.34
CA ALA A 366 -10.79 -4.68 -5.32
C ALA A 366 -9.43 -5.40 -5.14
N ASP A 367 -9.37 -6.48 -4.34
CA ASP A 367 -8.16 -7.29 -4.21
C ASP A 367 -7.73 -7.88 -5.54
N ALA A 368 -8.67 -8.58 -6.20
CA ALA A 368 -8.43 -9.27 -7.44
C ALA A 368 -8.05 -8.27 -8.53
N ALA A 369 -8.74 -7.13 -8.59
CA ALA A 369 -8.41 -6.05 -9.51
C ALA A 369 -7.00 -5.48 -9.29
N LEU A 370 -6.61 -5.22 -8.03
CA LEU A 370 -5.28 -4.73 -7.70
C LEU A 370 -4.20 -5.76 -8.03
N ALA A 371 -4.42 -7.02 -7.66
CA ALA A 371 -3.43 -8.06 -7.85
C ALA A 371 -3.25 -8.44 -9.33
N MET A 372 -4.32 -8.51 -10.12
CA MET A 372 -4.24 -8.72 -11.56
C MET A 372 -3.54 -7.54 -12.25
N ALA A 373 -3.89 -6.29 -11.88
CA ALA A 373 -3.24 -5.10 -12.42
C ALA A 373 -1.73 -5.10 -12.15
N ARG A 374 -1.31 -5.45 -10.93
CA ARG A 374 0.10 -5.56 -10.54
C ARG A 374 0.81 -6.71 -11.24
N GLY A 375 0.18 -7.87 -11.33
CA GLY A 375 0.74 -9.06 -12.00
C GLY A 375 0.97 -8.83 -13.50
N GLN A 376 0.01 -8.21 -14.19
CA GLN A 376 0.18 -7.81 -15.59
C GLN A 376 1.32 -6.81 -15.77
N LEU A 377 1.36 -5.78 -14.92
CA LEU A 377 2.45 -4.80 -14.93
C LEU A 377 3.81 -5.46 -14.68
N ALA A 378 3.89 -6.44 -13.76
CA ALA A 378 5.14 -7.13 -13.42
C ALA A 378 5.64 -8.03 -14.55
N ALA A 379 4.75 -8.49 -15.43
CA ALA A 379 5.13 -9.25 -16.62
C ALA A 379 5.71 -8.35 -17.74
N GLU A 380 5.61 -7.02 -17.62
CA GLU A 380 6.13 -6.06 -18.59
C GLU A 380 7.59 -5.71 -18.26
N ALA A 381 8.51 -6.14 -19.12
CA ALA A 381 9.98 -6.16 -18.91
C ALA A 381 10.68 -4.81 -18.67
N HIS A 382 9.95 -3.69 -18.58
CA HIS A 382 10.50 -2.34 -18.44
C HIS A 382 10.23 -1.70 -17.07
N ILE A 383 9.60 -2.43 -16.16
CA ILE A 383 9.24 -1.91 -14.83
C ILE A 383 10.01 -2.72 -13.80
N GLY A 384 10.85 -2.05 -12.99
CA GLY A 384 11.68 -2.73 -12.00
C GLY A 384 10.84 -3.41 -10.92
N ALA A 385 11.28 -4.58 -10.44
CA ALA A 385 10.50 -5.39 -9.50
C ALA A 385 10.08 -4.62 -8.23
N ILE A 386 10.88 -3.64 -7.79
CA ILE A 386 10.59 -2.82 -6.60
C ILE A 386 9.29 -2.02 -6.76
N VAL A 387 8.99 -1.55 -7.97
CA VAL A 387 7.84 -0.67 -8.22
C VAL A 387 6.53 -1.42 -7.97
N HIS A 388 6.50 -2.71 -8.28
CA HIS A 388 5.33 -3.55 -8.04
C HIS A 388 5.04 -3.77 -6.56
N THR A 389 6.02 -3.58 -5.67
CA THR A 389 5.84 -3.69 -4.22
C THR A 389 5.26 -2.43 -3.58
N THR A 390 4.98 -1.39 -4.37
CA THR A 390 4.42 -0.15 -3.87
C THR A 390 2.91 -0.26 -3.56
N PRO A 391 2.04 -0.79 -4.43
CA PRO A 391 0.60 -0.72 -4.20
C PRO A 391 0.09 -1.77 -3.20
N LEU A 392 -0.76 -1.36 -2.26
CA LEU A 392 -1.53 -2.22 -1.36
C LEU A 392 -3.00 -1.76 -1.24
N LEU A 393 -3.84 -2.59 -0.61
CA LEU A 393 -5.23 -2.28 -0.29
C LEU A 393 -5.47 -2.12 1.21
#